data_AF-A0A7C4JG46-F1
#
_entry.id   AF-A0A7C4JG46-F1
#
_cell.length_a   1.000
_cell.length_b   1.000
_cell.length_c   1.000
_cell.angle_alpha   90.00
_cell.angle_beta   90.00
_cell.angle_gamma   90.00
#
_symmetry.space_group_name_H-M   'P 1'
#
loop_
_entity.id
_entity.type
_entity.pdbx_description
1 polymer ?
#
loop_
_entity_poly.entity_id
_entity_poly.type
_entity_poly.pdbx_seq_one_letter_code
_entity_poly.pdbx_strand_id
1 'polypeptide(L)'
;ISLKKGDLLRKTQKSSGEDEIILATKKGQAIKFKEKEIRPMGRQAVGIRGIKLKKDDEVVGMEIIKKGTSKGNLLILTENGFGKRVEIREFKSQKRGGMGIKCTKVSQKTGELVEVKFLSEETDLICVSRKGKIFKTKISSIPKQKRQSQGVRIMRLEEKDKIASAICI
;
A
#
# COMPACT_ATOMS: atom_id res chain seq x y z
N ILE A 1 -9.17 -13.37 15.78
CA ILE A 1 -8.14 -12.35 16.03
C ILE A 1 -8.64 -11.46 17.15
N SER A 2 -7.80 -11.09 18.13
CA SER A 2 -8.18 -10.14 19.17
C SER A 2 -7.70 -8.74 18.80
N LEU A 3 -8.61 -7.82 18.50
CA LEU A 3 -8.28 -6.43 18.18
C LEU A 3 -8.40 -5.56 19.43
N LYS A 4 -7.51 -4.58 19.57
CA LYS A 4 -7.63 -3.58 20.64
C LYS A 4 -8.74 -2.58 20.30
N LYS A 5 -9.29 -1.92 21.31
CA LYS A 5 -10.29 -0.86 21.12
C LYS A 5 -9.74 0.22 20.18
N GLY A 6 -10.47 0.50 19.10
CA GLY A 6 -10.09 1.48 18.07
C GLY A 6 -9.26 0.92 16.91
N ASP A 7 -8.76 -0.32 16.99
CA ASP A 7 -8.09 -0.97 15.87
C ASP A 7 -9.11 -1.59 14.89
N LEU A 8 -8.78 -1.56 13.61
CA LEU A 8 -9.56 -2.18 12.54
C LEU A 8 -8.70 -3.20 11.77
N LEU A 9 -9.28 -4.35 11.45
CA LEU A 9 -8.67 -5.28 10.50
C LEU A 9 -8.81 -4.72 9.09
N ARG A 10 -7.71 -4.30 8.49
CA ARG A 10 -7.71 -3.67 7.16
C ARG A 10 -7.69 -4.66 6.00
N LYS A 11 -6.90 -5.74 6.11
CA LYS A 11 -6.67 -6.68 5.01
C LYS A 11 -6.18 -8.04 5.52
N THR A 12 -6.50 -9.09 4.77
CA THR A 12 -5.98 -10.45 4.97
C THR A 12 -5.60 -11.05 3.62
N GLN A 13 -4.48 -11.76 3.57
CA GLN A 13 -4.02 -12.49 2.38
C GLN A 13 -3.38 -13.81 2.81
N LYS A 14 -3.47 -14.83 1.94
CA LYS A 14 -2.82 -16.12 2.16
C LYS A 14 -1.34 -16.03 1.79
N SER A 15 -0.49 -16.52 2.68
CA SER A 15 0.95 -16.61 2.52
C SER A 15 1.44 -18.06 2.64
N SER A 16 2.66 -18.32 2.19
CA SER A 16 3.25 -19.67 2.11
C SER A 16 4.15 -20.05 3.29
N GLY A 17 4.48 -19.12 4.18
CA GLY A 17 5.51 -19.27 5.21
C GLY A 17 6.91 -18.83 4.77
N GLU A 18 7.12 -18.61 3.47
CA GLU A 18 8.39 -18.14 2.91
C GLU A 18 8.28 -16.82 2.15
N ASP A 19 7.09 -16.22 2.14
CA ASP A 19 6.82 -15.00 1.39
C ASP A 19 7.42 -13.77 2.11
N GLU A 20 7.44 -12.64 1.41
CA GLU A 20 7.70 -11.34 2.02
C GLU A 20 6.38 -10.57 2.17
N ILE A 21 6.30 -9.75 3.21
CA ILE A 21 5.15 -8.90 3.48
C ILE A 21 5.58 -7.46 3.29
N ILE A 22 4.81 -6.70 2.53
CA ILE A 22 4.94 -5.24 2.47
C ILE A 22 3.75 -4.59 3.13
N LEU A 23 4.02 -3.65 4.03
CA LEU A 23 3.01 -2.78 4.66
C LEU A 23 3.29 -1.34 4.25
N ALA A 24 2.24 -0.57 4.02
CA ALA A 24 2.34 0.85 3.67
C ALA A 24 1.42 1.69 4.55
N THR A 25 1.89 2.89 4.90
CA THR A 25 1.21 3.81 5.82
C THR A 25 0.65 5.03 5.11
N LYS A 26 -0.38 5.66 5.69
CA LYS A 26 -1.00 6.85 5.10
C LYS A 26 -0.03 8.00 4.88
N LYS A 27 0.99 8.14 5.75
CA LYS A 27 2.06 9.16 5.60
C LYS A 27 3.19 8.75 4.65
N GLY A 28 2.98 7.71 3.84
CA GLY A 28 3.89 7.34 2.76
C GLY A 28 5.15 6.62 3.22
N GLN A 29 5.11 5.90 4.34
CA GLN A 29 6.15 4.92 4.67
C GLN A 29 5.74 3.53 4.15
N ALA A 30 6.73 2.70 3.84
CA ALA A 30 6.51 1.29 3.62
C ALA A 30 7.65 0.46 4.22
N ILE A 31 7.31 -0.70 4.78
CA ILE A 31 8.28 -1.69 5.23
C ILE A 31 8.03 -3.00 4.50
N LYS A 32 9.10 -3.62 4.02
CA LYS A 32 9.08 -4.98 3.49
C LYS A 32 9.92 -5.87 4.39
N PHE A 33 9.38 -6.99 4.85
CA PHE A 33 10.09 -7.91 5.75
C PHE A 33 9.69 -9.36 5.46
N LYS A 34 10.48 -10.32 5.95
CA LYS A 34 10.24 -11.74 5.66
C LYS A 34 9.14 -12.27 6.57
N GLU A 35 8.22 -13.07 6.02
CA GLU A 35 7.18 -13.73 6.82
C GLU A 35 7.77 -14.62 7.92
N LYS A 36 8.96 -15.21 7.71
CA LYS A 36 9.69 -16.00 8.72
C LYS A 36 10.00 -15.25 10.02
N GLU A 37 9.91 -13.91 10.05
CA GLU A 37 10.01 -13.10 11.27
C GLU A 37 8.73 -13.09 12.10
N ILE A 38 7.67 -13.73 11.60
CA ILE A 38 6.39 -13.93 12.26
C ILE A 38 6.27 -15.41 12.61
N ARG A 39 6.15 -15.70 13.91
CA ARG A 39 5.78 -17.05 14.36
C ARG A 39 4.29 -17.30 14.10
N PRO A 40 3.88 -18.51 13.69
CA PRO A 40 2.48 -18.89 13.66
C PRO A 40 1.84 -18.72 15.05
N MET A 41 0.60 -18.25 15.10
CA MET A 41 -0.13 -18.01 16.33
C MET A 41 -1.59 -18.44 16.18
N GLY A 42 -2.20 -18.84 17.31
CA GLY A 42 -3.63 -19.18 17.35
C GLY A 42 -4.54 -17.96 17.13
N ARG A 43 -5.82 -18.22 16.83
CA ARG A 43 -6.80 -17.18 16.46
C ARG A 43 -7.06 -16.14 17.56
N GLN A 44 -6.78 -16.48 18.82
CA GLN A 44 -6.96 -15.59 19.98
C GLN A 44 -5.80 -14.62 20.19
N ALA A 45 -4.70 -14.75 19.42
CA ALA A 45 -3.58 -13.84 19.54
C ALA A 45 -3.93 -12.40 19.12
N VAL A 46 -3.27 -11.44 19.76
CA VAL A 46 -3.33 -10.00 19.42
C VAL A 46 -2.44 -9.68 18.19
N GLY A 47 -1.53 -10.60 17.84
CA GLY A 47 -0.59 -10.41 16.74
C GLY A 47 0.71 -9.72 17.18
N ILE A 48 1.47 -9.28 16.19
CA ILE A 48 2.80 -8.70 16.35
C ILE A 48 2.92 -7.44 15.48
N ARG A 49 3.80 -6.51 15.87
CA ARG A 49 3.95 -5.23 15.17
C ARG A 49 4.62 -5.38 13.80
N GLY A 50 3.92 -5.17 12.69
CA GLY A 50 4.54 -5.18 11.35
C GLY A 50 5.43 -3.96 11.07
N ILE A 51 4.93 -2.75 11.35
CA ILE A 51 5.60 -1.47 11.11
C ILE A 51 5.46 -0.56 12.34
N LYS A 52 6.48 0.25 12.64
CA LYS A 52 6.39 1.32 13.66
C LYS A 52 5.73 2.54 13.04
N LEU A 53 4.55 2.88 13.52
CA LEU A 53 3.79 4.06 13.10
C LEU A 53 4.30 5.32 13.79
N LYS A 54 4.31 6.43 13.06
CA LYS A 54 4.46 7.77 13.64
C LYS A 54 3.11 8.25 14.18
N LYS A 55 3.13 9.35 14.95
CA LYS A 55 1.91 10.01 15.42
C LYS A 55 0.96 10.28 14.23
N ASP A 56 -0.31 9.98 14.42
CA ASP A 56 -1.38 10.12 13.42
C ASP A 56 -1.02 9.45 12.09
N ASP A 57 -0.38 8.28 12.12
CA ASP A 57 -0.11 7.44 10.95
C ASP A 57 -0.83 6.10 11.15
N GLU A 58 -1.24 5.47 10.06
CA GLU A 58 -1.94 4.18 10.10
C GLU A 58 -1.59 3.35 8.86
N VAL A 59 -1.76 2.04 8.95
CA VAL A 59 -1.52 1.14 7.82
C VAL A 59 -2.72 1.21 6.88
N VAL A 60 -2.45 1.55 5.62
CA VAL A 60 -3.47 1.66 4.57
C VAL A 60 -3.39 0.51 3.56
N GLY A 61 -2.21 -0.10 3.40
CA GLY A 61 -1.97 -1.17 2.44
C GLY A 61 -1.13 -2.31 3.02
N MET A 62 -1.45 -3.53 2.57
CA MET A 62 -0.68 -4.76 2.83
C MET A 62 -0.66 -5.57 1.54
N GLU A 63 0.50 -6.10 1.17
CA GLU A 63 0.64 -7.07 0.08
C GLU A 63 1.61 -8.19 0.45
N ILE A 64 1.32 -9.39 -0.05
CA ILE A 64 2.21 -10.56 -0.02
C ILE A 64 3.00 -10.60 -1.33
N ILE A 65 4.32 -10.64 -1.20
CA ILE A 65 5.26 -10.81 -2.31
C ILE A 65 5.78 -12.25 -2.24
N LYS A 66 5.45 -13.06 -3.24
CA LYS A 66 5.85 -14.48 -3.25
C LYS A 66 7.37 -14.63 -3.24
N LYS A 67 7.85 -15.67 -2.56
CA LYS A 67 9.29 -15.99 -2.54
C LYS A 67 9.84 -16.05 -3.96
N GLY A 68 10.97 -15.40 -4.20
CA GLY A 68 11.63 -15.39 -5.52
C GLY A 68 11.09 -14.35 -6.49
N THR A 69 10.00 -13.64 -6.15
CA THR A 69 9.50 -12.51 -6.95
C THR A 69 10.50 -11.35 -6.95
N SER A 70 11.28 -11.23 -8.03
CA SER A 70 12.27 -10.17 -8.24
C SER A 70 11.78 -9.07 -9.19
N LYS A 71 10.70 -9.34 -9.93
CA LYS A 71 10.06 -8.45 -10.89
C LYS A 71 8.62 -8.16 -10.46
N GLY A 72 8.07 -7.06 -10.94
CA GLY A 72 6.72 -6.62 -10.58
C GLY A 72 6.73 -5.19 -10.05
N ASN A 73 5.55 -4.60 -9.97
CA ASN A 73 5.38 -3.22 -9.55
C ASN A 73 4.36 -3.13 -8.42
N LEU A 74 4.59 -2.23 -7.49
CA LEU A 74 3.55 -1.71 -6.62
C LEU A 74 2.89 -0.52 -7.31
N LEU A 75 1.58 -0.56 -7.45
CA LEU A 75 0.79 0.63 -7.61
C LEU A 75 0.79 1.39 -6.29
N ILE A 76 0.99 2.69 -6.36
CA ILE A 76 0.87 3.63 -5.25
C ILE A 76 -0.14 4.69 -5.67
N LEU A 77 -1.18 4.89 -4.86
CA LEU A 77 -2.23 5.86 -5.11
C LEU A 77 -2.50 6.72 -3.88
N THR A 78 -2.66 8.02 -4.10
CA THR A 78 -2.91 9.03 -3.06
C THR A 78 -4.28 9.67 -3.22
N GLU A 79 -4.82 10.22 -2.13
CA GLU A 79 -6.21 10.68 -2.03
C GLU A 79 -6.57 11.80 -3.02
N ASN A 80 -5.61 12.61 -3.48
CA ASN A 80 -5.87 13.66 -4.48
C ASN A 80 -5.69 13.17 -5.93
N GLY A 81 -5.72 11.85 -6.16
CA GLY A 81 -5.69 11.28 -7.51
C GLY A 81 -4.30 11.22 -8.15
N PHE A 82 -3.22 11.26 -7.37
CA PHE A 82 -1.87 11.01 -7.88
C PHE A 82 -1.51 9.54 -7.72
N GLY A 83 -0.99 8.96 -8.81
CA GLY A 83 -0.59 7.56 -8.87
C GLY A 83 0.73 7.34 -9.59
N LYS A 84 1.37 6.21 -9.29
CA LYS A 84 2.56 5.72 -9.98
C LYS A 84 2.72 4.22 -9.78
N ARG A 85 3.49 3.59 -10.66
CA ARG A 85 4.03 2.25 -10.46
C ARG A 85 5.47 2.34 -9.97
N VAL A 86 5.83 1.54 -8.98
CA VAL A 86 7.19 1.48 -8.45
C VAL A 86 7.65 0.04 -8.46
N GLU A 87 8.84 -0.22 -8.99
CA GLU A 87 9.37 -1.57 -9.04
C GLU A 87 9.59 -2.13 -7.62
N ILE A 88 9.20 -3.39 -7.40
CA ILE A 88 9.26 -4.02 -6.08
C ILE A 88 10.69 -4.07 -5.52
N ARG A 89 11.71 -4.14 -6.41
CA ARG A 89 13.13 -4.12 -6.04
C ARG A 89 13.58 -2.84 -5.34
N GLU A 90 12.83 -1.73 -5.48
CA GLU A 90 13.14 -0.50 -4.74
C GLU A 90 12.86 -0.62 -3.25
N PHE A 91 12.04 -1.59 -2.85
CA PHE A 91 11.70 -1.88 -1.47
C PHE A 91 12.62 -2.98 -0.97
N LYS A 92 13.78 -2.59 -0.43
CA LYS A 92 14.69 -3.53 0.22
C LYS A 92 14.06 -4.10 1.50
N SER A 93 14.28 -5.39 1.71
CA SER A 93 13.82 -6.10 2.91
C SER A 93 14.54 -5.56 4.14
N GLN A 94 13.80 -5.37 5.21
CA GLN A 94 14.21 -4.82 6.50
C GLN A 94 13.66 -5.71 7.61
N LYS A 95 14.17 -5.55 8.84
CA LYS A 95 13.59 -6.21 10.01
C LYS A 95 12.18 -5.69 10.28
N ARG A 96 11.28 -6.60 10.63
CA ARG A 96 9.90 -6.26 11.04
C ARG A 96 9.90 -5.30 12.22
N GLY A 97 8.90 -4.42 12.27
CA GLY A 97 8.72 -3.46 13.36
C GLY A 97 9.59 -2.21 13.25
N GLY A 98 10.39 -2.09 12.19
CA GLY A 98 11.08 -0.86 11.82
C GLY A 98 10.14 0.25 11.36
N MET A 99 10.68 1.45 11.12
CA MET A 99 9.92 2.59 10.61
C MET A 99 9.60 2.49 9.11
N GLY A 100 10.26 1.59 8.39
CA GLY A 100 10.20 1.50 6.95
C GLY A 100 10.93 2.65 6.25
N ILE A 101 10.72 2.73 4.94
CA ILE A 101 11.31 3.73 4.04
C ILE A 101 10.21 4.47 3.30
N LYS A 102 10.48 5.71 2.88
CA LYS A 102 9.51 6.50 2.10
C LYS A 102 9.11 5.77 0.81
N CYS A 103 7.82 5.47 0.62
CA CYS A 103 7.28 4.87 -0.60
C CYS A 103 6.68 5.91 -1.55
N THR A 104 6.27 7.06 -1.01
CA THR A 104 5.79 8.21 -1.78
C THR A 104 6.03 9.50 -1.00
N LYS A 105 6.13 10.63 -1.71
CA LYS A 105 6.16 11.96 -1.09
C LYS A 105 4.73 12.44 -0.90
N VAL A 106 4.22 12.31 0.32
CA VAL A 106 2.96 12.93 0.75
C VAL A 106 3.18 14.43 0.92
N SER A 107 2.30 15.23 0.31
CA SER A 107 2.25 16.68 0.45
C SER A 107 0.81 17.17 0.31
N GLN A 108 0.53 18.45 0.56
CA GLN A 108 -0.80 19.03 0.33
C GLN A 108 -1.32 18.79 -1.11
N LYS A 109 -0.42 18.72 -2.09
CA LYS A 109 -0.75 18.45 -3.49
C LYS A 109 -1.23 17.02 -3.72
N THR A 110 -0.52 16.03 -3.19
CA THR A 110 -0.83 14.60 -3.42
C THR A 110 -1.86 14.07 -2.43
N GLY A 111 -1.89 14.63 -1.23
CA GLY A 111 -2.64 14.09 -0.11
C GLY A 111 -2.02 12.79 0.41
N GLU A 112 -2.69 12.21 1.41
CA GLU A 112 -2.30 10.95 2.04
C GLU A 112 -2.37 9.76 1.08
N LEU A 113 -1.59 8.73 1.38
CA LEU A 113 -1.62 7.45 0.66
C LEU A 113 -2.94 6.72 0.96
N VAL A 114 -3.64 6.24 -0.07
CA VAL A 114 -4.92 5.54 0.08
C VAL A 114 -4.87 4.09 -0.34
N GLU A 115 -4.04 3.72 -1.32
CA GLU A 115 -3.96 2.35 -1.82
C GLU A 115 -2.52 1.99 -2.23
N VAL A 116 -2.13 0.76 -1.90
CA VAL A 116 -0.91 0.12 -2.38
C VAL A 116 -1.23 -1.30 -2.78
N LYS A 117 -1.01 -1.62 -4.05
CA LYS A 117 -1.34 -2.91 -4.64
C LYS A 117 -0.16 -3.46 -5.41
N PHE A 118 0.22 -4.70 -5.12
CA PHE A 118 1.19 -5.43 -5.93
C PHE A 118 0.49 -5.91 -7.19
N LEU A 119 1.05 -5.53 -8.33
CA LEU A 119 0.51 -5.79 -9.65
C LEU A 119 1.17 -7.06 -10.20
N SER A 120 0.38 -8.11 -10.34
CA SER A 120 0.79 -9.36 -10.99
C SER A 120 0.12 -9.50 -12.35
N GLU A 121 -1.21 -9.45 -12.36
CA GLU A 121 -2.05 -9.77 -13.53
C GLU A 121 -3.08 -8.68 -13.82
N GLU A 122 -3.27 -7.75 -12.89
CA GLU A 122 -4.27 -6.71 -13.00
C GLU A 122 -3.96 -5.75 -14.15
N THR A 123 -5.01 -5.40 -14.90
CA THR A 123 -4.93 -4.62 -16.14
C THR A 123 -5.54 -3.24 -15.97
N ASP A 124 -6.56 -3.11 -15.12
CA ASP A 124 -7.33 -1.90 -14.94
C ASP A 124 -7.33 -1.46 -13.47
N LEU A 125 -7.25 -0.14 -13.27
CA LEU A 125 -7.47 0.51 -12.00
C LEU A 125 -8.84 1.19 -12.05
N ILE A 126 -9.69 0.86 -11.09
CA ILE A 126 -10.96 1.56 -10.85
C ILE A 126 -10.82 2.32 -9.54
N CYS A 127 -11.08 3.63 -9.58
CA CYS A 127 -11.09 4.51 -8.43
C CYS A 127 -12.51 5.05 -8.22
N VAL A 128 -12.92 5.17 -6.95
CA VAL A 128 -14.18 5.80 -6.56
C VAL A 128 -13.86 7.00 -5.66
N SER A 129 -14.41 8.16 -6.00
CA SER A 129 -14.29 9.37 -5.17
C SER A 129 -15.31 9.40 -4.04
N ARG A 130 -15.07 10.24 -3.03
CA ARG A 130 -16.00 10.44 -1.89
C ARG A 130 -17.34 11.03 -2.34
N LYS A 131 -17.34 11.80 -3.44
CA LYS A 131 -18.56 12.30 -4.08
C LYS A 131 -19.20 11.33 -5.08
N GLY A 132 -18.74 10.07 -5.12
CA GLY A 132 -19.34 9.02 -5.94
C GLY A 132 -18.89 9.00 -7.41
N LYS A 133 -17.84 9.75 -7.79
CA LYS A 133 -17.31 9.68 -9.16
C LYS A 133 -16.47 8.43 -9.34
N ILE A 134 -16.78 7.67 -10.39
CA ILE A 134 -16.01 6.47 -10.77
C ILE A 134 -15.08 6.83 -11.92
N PHE A 135 -13.82 6.38 -11.82
CA PHE A 135 -12.82 6.56 -12.86
C PHE A 135 -12.11 5.22 -13.11
N LYS A 136 -12.01 4.83 -14.38
CA LYS A 136 -11.31 3.63 -14.83
C LYS A 136 -10.14 4.00 -15.72
N THR A 137 -8.96 3.43 -15.48
CA THR A 137 -7.80 3.58 -16.36
C THR A 137 -6.99 2.30 -16.45
N LYS A 138 -6.32 2.10 -17.58
CA LYS A 138 -5.37 0.99 -17.75
C LYS A 138 -4.16 1.21 -16.86
N ILE A 139 -3.78 0.20 -16.08
CA ILE A 139 -2.60 0.22 -15.21
C ILE A 139 -1.31 0.42 -16.02
N SER A 140 -1.28 -0.09 -17.25
CA SER A 140 -0.17 0.10 -18.19
C SER A 140 0.11 1.57 -18.52
N SER A 141 -0.92 2.44 -18.49
CA SER A 141 -0.80 3.88 -18.75
C SER A 141 -0.18 4.66 -17.58
N ILE A 142 -0.24 4.12 -16.37
CA ILE A 142 0.31 4.75 -15.17
C ILE A 142 1.84 4.66 -15.24
N PRO A 143 2.59 5.77 -15.14
CA PRO A 143 4.04 5.74 -15.35
C PRO A 143 4.76 5.00 -14.22
N LYS A 144 5.87 4.36 -14.58
CA LYS A 144 6.84 3.81 -13.63
C LYS A 144 7.72 4.94 -13.12
N GLN A 145 7.87 5.07 -11.81
CA GLN A 145 8.69 6.10 -11.17
C GLN A 145 9.36 5.58 -9.89
N LYS A 146 10.36 6.31 -9.41
CA LYS A 146 11.05 6.02 -8.15
C LYS A 146 10.13 6.19 -6.92
N ARG A 147 10.45 5.49 -5.83
CA ARG A 147 9.73 5.63 -4.54
C ARG A 147 9.59 7.07 -4.05
N GLN A 148 10.61 7.90 -4.17
CA GLN A 148 10.55 9.26 -3.61
C GLN A 148 9.80 10.28 -4.47
N SER A 149 9.37 9.93 -5.69
CA SER A 149 8.56 10.83 -6.51
C SER A 149 7.15 11.03 -5.95
N GLN A 150 6.42 12.02 -6.46
CA GLN A 150 5.02 12.25 -6.11
C GLN A 150 4.03 11.43 -6.94
N GLY A 151 4.47 10.87 -8.07
CA GLY A 151 3.56 10.31 -9.06
C GLY A 151 3.01 11.36 -10.01
N VAL A 152 2.14 10.92 -10.91
CA VAL A 152 1.41 11.79 -11.84
C VAL A 152 -0.07 11.80 -11.48
N ARG A 153 -0.78 12.84 -11.91
CA ARG A 153 -2.22 12.89 -11.72
C ARG A 153 -2.88 11.87 -12.66
N ILE A 154 -3.47 10.82 -12.10
CA ILE A 154 -4.21 9.81 -12.86
C ILE A 154 -5.71 10.10 -12.88
N MET A 155 -6.24 10.80 -11.87
CA MET A 155 -7.63 11.21 -11.78
C MET A 155 -7.69 12.70 -11.42
N ARG A 156 -8.49 13.48 -12.17
CA ARG A 156 -8.81 14.86 -11.81
C ARG A 156 -10.02 14.85 -10.91
N LEU A 157 -9.83 15.28 -9.67
CA LEU A 157 -10.90 15.42 -8.68
C LEU A 157 -11.36 16.88 -8.66
N GLU A 158 -12.62 17.07 -8.32
CA GLU A 158 -13.15 18.40 -8.02
C GLU A 158 -12.57 18.95 -6.73
N GLU A 159 -12.77 20.24 -6.49
CA GLU A 159 -12.40 20.86 -5.24
C GLU A 159 -13.07 20.14 -4.05
N LYS A 160 -12.26 19.88 -3.02
CA LYS A 160 -12.62 19.15 -1.79
C LYS A 160 -13.04 17.68 -2.01
N ASP A 161 -13.00 17.15 -3.23
CA ASP A 161 -13.20 15.72 -3.48
C ASP A 161 -11.89 14.94 -3.31
N LYS A 162 -12.00 13.69 -2.89
CA LYS A 162 -10.88 12.80 -2.56
C LYS A 162 -11.21 11.38 -3.01
N ILE A 163 -10.20 10.58 -3.31
CA ILE A 163 -10.38 9.14 -3.52
C ILE A 163 -10.86 8.51 -2.21
N ALA A 164 -11.95 7.75 -2.28
CA ALA A 164 -12.50 6.96 -1.19
C ALA A 164 -11.95 5.53 -1.22
N SER A 165 -11.89 4.93 -2.40
CA SER A 165 -11.41 3.56 -2.61
C SER A 165 -10.82 3.37 -4.00
N ALA A 166 -10.02 2.33 -4.14
CA ALA A 166 -9.50 1.89 -5.42
C ALA A 166 -9.41 0.36 -5.46
N ILE A 167 -9.58 -0.21 -6.64
CA ILE A 167 -9.43 -1.64 -6.89
C ILE A 167 -8.70 -1.85 -8.22
N CYS A 168 -7.80 -2.83 -8.23
CA CYS A 168 -7.16 -3.30 -9.45
C CYS A 168 -7.82 -4.61 -9.86
N ILE A 169 -8.21 -4.70 -11.13
CA ILE A 169 -8.85 -5.87 -11.75
C ILE A 169 -8.05 -6.34 -12.96
#